data_AF-A0A849BSW3-F1
#
_entry.id   AF-A0A849BSW3-F1
#
_cell.length_a   1.000
_cell.length_b   1.000
_cell.length_c   1.000
_cell.angle_alpha   90.00
_cell.angle_beta   90.00
_cell.angle_gamma   90.00
#
_symmetry.space_group_name_H-M   'P 1'
#
loop_
_entity.id
_entity.type
_entity.pdbx_description
1 polymer ?
#
loop_
_entity_poly.entity_id
_entity_poly.type
_entity_poly.pdbx_seq_one_letter_code
_entity_poly.pdbx_strand_id
1 'polypeptide(L)'
;MPRATITPQQLRDHVLQLGEKHPPIPLDSVDRTVHDPSAVREAFGPVISYLSRVELEVDRNVLELLTLLPDVDETDRLFFADVWQPQEIQHGLILDRLQQDLGMEPAEPNTTVVSPKIRVLGALAHLRPVQEVARLLYYLTGAATERSAVLAYNRLSEGLERLGETATARTVVAPIKQQEPGHFAYYRLAATQMLQAGLLAPWQLRLTQVLRRRSFALVGVNRPGQEADYGRVVQTLGLGDDLESFARDISRVERELLWAGHKGMEVPGYVLAALRDAVGAHRERLATGGAAPA
;
A
#
# COMPACT_ATOMS: atom_id res chain seq x y z
N MET A 1 -23.42 -20.03 -0.72
CA MET A 1 -22.48 -20.68 -1.65
C MET A 1 -21.12 -20.76 -0.94
N PRO A 2 -20.52 -21.95 -0.74
CA PRO A 2 -19.15 -22.03 -0.25
C PRO A 2 -18.23 -21.29 -1.24
N ARG A 3 -17.34 -20.44 -0.74
CA ARG A 3 -16.34 -19.75 -1.58
C ARG A 3 -15.46 -20.81 -2.24
N ALA A 4 -15.13 -20.63 -3.51
CA ALA A 4 -14.20 -21.51 -4.21
C ALA A 4 -12.87 -21.57 -3.41
N THR A 5 -12.35 -22.79 -3.22
CA THR A 5 -11.05 -23.00 -2.58
C THR A 5 -9.96 -22.55 -3.52
N ILE A 6 -9.06 -21.70 -3.03
CA ILE A 6 -7.89 -21.21 -3.77
C ILE A 6 -6.78 -22.23 -3.62
N THR A 7 -6.21 -22.69 -4.74
CA THR A 7 -5.08 -23.62 -4.74
C THR A 7 -3.75 -22.87 -4.82
N PRO A 8 -2.63 -23.48 -4.37
CA PRO A 8 -1.29 -22.89 -4.56
C PRO A 8 -0.98 -22.63 -6.04
N GLN A 9 -1.42 -23.50 -6.94
CA GLN A 9 -1.22 -23.33 -8.38
C GLN A 9 -1.94 -22.07 -8.90
N GLN A 10 -3.18 -21.82 -8.47
CA GLN A 10 -3.91 -20.61 -8.87
C GLN A 10 -3.20 -19.32 -8.42
N LEU A 11 -2.58 -19.33 -7.23
CA LEU A 11 -1.79 -18.19 -6.76
C LEU A 11 -0.55 -17.99 -7.64
N ARG A 12 0.17 -19.07 -7.97
CA ARG A 12 1.33 -19.01 -8.86
C ARG A 12 0.96 -18.53 -10.26
N ASP A 13 -0.12 -19.05 -10.83
CA ASP A 13 -0.62 -18.67 -12.15
C ASP A 13 -0.97 -17.17 -12.19
N HIS A 14 -1.58 -16.65 -11.12
CA HIS A 14 -1.86 -15.22 -10.97
C HIS A 14 -0.57 -14.39 -11.01
N VAL A 15 0.46 -14.79 -10.26
CA VAL A 15 1.76 -14.08 -10.22
C VAL A 15 2.43 -14.08 -11.60
N LEU A 16 2.49 -15.24 -12.25
CA LEU A 16 3.09 -15.37 -13.58
C LEU A 16 2.35 -14.52 -14.62
N GLN A 17 1.02 -14.59 -14.61
CA GLN A 17 0.19 -13.81 -15.51
C GLN A 17 0.32 -12.30 -15.25
N LEU A 18 0.43 -11.88 -13.99
CA LEU A 18 0.65 -10.48 -13.63
C LEU A 18 1.98 -9.97 -14.20
N GLY A 19 3.07 -10.70 -13.98
CA GLY A 19 4.40 -10.33 -14.49
C GLY A 19 4.47 -10.31 -16.02
N GLU A 20 3.83 -11.27 -16.69
CA GLU A 20 3.80 -11.33 -18.16
C GLU A 20 2.97 -10.19 -18.77
N LYS A 21 1.76 -9.95 -18.26
CA LYS A 21 0.84 -8.96 -18.83
C LYS A 21 1.23 -7.53 -18.50
N HIS A 22 1.88 -7.31 -17.37
CA HIS A 22 2.18 -5.99 -16.87
C HIS A 22 3.64 -5.91 -16.41
N PRO A 23 4.62 -5.99 -17.30
CA PRO A 23 6.03 -5.87 -16.90
C PRO A 23 6.32 -4.49 -16.27
N PRO A 24 7.46 -4.33 -15.56
CA PRO A 24 7.90 -3.03 -15.07
C PRO A 24 7.88 -1.97 -16.17
N ILE A 25 7.32 -0.80 -15.88
CA ILE A 25 7.10 0.28 -16.86
C ILE A 25 8.46 0.93 -17.16
N PRO A 26 8.97 0.89 -18.39
CA PRO A 26 10.22 1.57 -18.73
C PRO A 26 10.08 3.09 -18.62
N LEU A 27 11.05 3.77 -18.00
CA LEU A 27 11.03 5.22 -17.84
C LEU A 27 10.98 5.98 -19.18
N ASP A 28 11.54 5.42 -20.25
CA ASP A 28 11.52 5.98 -21.61
C ASP A 28 10.18 5.77 -22.34
N SER A 29 9.30 4.91 -21.81
CA SER A 29 7.96 4.68 -22.37
C SER A 29 6.92 5.72 -21.93
N VAL A 30 7.24 6.56 -20.94
CA VAL A 30 6.30 7.52 -20.38
C VAL A 30 6.50 8.93 -20.93
N ASP A 31 5.42 9.54 -21.41
CA ASP A 31 5.40 10.98 -21.71
C ASP A 31 5.14 11.77 -20.43
N ARG A 32 6.14 12.52 -19.98
CA ARG A 32 6.11 13.34 -18.77
C ARG A 32 5.91 14.82 -19.08
N THR A 33 5.44 15.15 -20.29
CA THR A 33 5.07 16.52 -20.66
C THR A 33 3.95 17.01 -19.74
N VAL A 34 4.20 18.13 -19.07
CA VAL A 34 3.22 18.83 -18.23
C VAL A 34 2.95 20.21 -18.84
N HIS A 35 1.69 20.50 -19.12
CA HIS A 35 1.28 21.75 -19.76
C HIS A 35 1.30 22.94 -18.81
N ASP A 36 0.84 22.76 -17.58
CA ASP A 36 0.91 23.77 -16.50
C ASP A 36 1.57 23.17 -15.25
N PRO A 37 2.91 23.15 -15.20
CA PRO A 37 3.65 22.61 -14.05
C PRO A 37 3.29 23.29 -12.73
N SER A 38 2.95 24.59 -12.76
CA SER A 38 2.58 25.34 -11.57
C SER A 38 1.24 24.87 -11.01
N ALA A 39 0.22 24.74 -11.86
CA ALA A 39 -1.10 24.25 -11.45
C ALA A 39 -1.04 22.80 -10.92
N VAL A 40 -0.28 21.92 -11.60
CA VAL A 40 -0.11 20.54 -11.14
C VAL A 40 0.63 20.49 -9.80
N ARG A 41 1.70 21.27 -9.65
CA ARG A 41 2.45 21.35 -8.39
C ARG A 41 1.59 21.83 -7.24
N GLU A 42 0.79 22.86 -7.45
CA GLU A 42 -0.11 23.41 -6.44
C GLU A 42 -1.18 22.39 -6.04
N ALA A 43 -1.82 21.75 -7.03
CA ALA A 43 -2.91 20.81 -6.79
C ALA A 43 -2.44 19.46 -6.24
N PHE A 44 -1.38 18.88 -6.82
CA PHE A 44 -0.99 17.48 -6.62
C PHE A 44 0.47 17.26 -6.24
N GLY A 45 1.33 18.28 -6.25
CA GLY A 45 2.73 18.14 -5.86
C GLY A 45 2.96 17.36 -4.56
N PRO A 46 2.25 17.68 -3.45
CA PRO A 46 2.36 16.93 -2.20
C PRO A 46 1.94 15.46 -2.29
N VAL A 47 0.95 15.15 -3.15
CA VAL A 47 0.51 13.77 -3.39
C VAL A 47 1.57 13.03 -4.17
N ILE A 48 2.08 13.61 -5.26
CA ILE A 48 3.14 13.01 -6.08
C ILE A 48 4.38 12.75 -5.22
N SER A 49 4.75 13.70 -4.37
CA SER A 49 5.87 13.56 -3.43
C SER A 49 5.66 12.45 -2.39
N TYR A 50 4.44 12.32 -1.89
CA TYR A 50 4.11 11.25 -0.95
C TYR A 50 4.18 9.89 -1.62
N LEU A 51 3.55 9.74 -2.79
CA LEU A 51 3.52 8.49 -3.54
C LEU A 51 4.92 8.09 -4.01
N SER A 52 5.70 9.00 -4.61
CA SER A 52 7.06 8.69 -5.08
C SER A 52 7.95 8.15 -3.95
N ARG A 53 7.90 8.75 -2.76
CA ARG A 53 8.60 8.24 -1.58
C ARG A 53 8.12 6.86 -1.19
N VAL A 54 6.80 6.64 -1.12
CA VAL A 54 6.22 5.37 -0.67
C VAL A 54 6.59 4.23 -1.62
N GLU A 55 6.49 4.44 -2.93
CA GLU A 55 6.86 3.41 -3.91
C GLU A 55 8.36 3.12 -3.87
N LEU A 56 9.21 4.14 -3.70
CA LEU A 56 10.65 3.92 -3.56
C LEU A 56 11.06 3.27 -2.23
N GLU A 57 10.20 3.31 -1.20
CA GLU A 57 10.42 2.56 0.05
C GLU A 57 10.21 1.05 -0.12
N VAL A 58 9.80 0.57 -1.30
CA VAL A 58 9.64 -0.87 -1.60
C VAL A 58 10.90 -1.67 -1.29
N ASP A 59 12.09 -1.14 -1.55
CA ASP A 59 13.35 -1.84 -1.25
C ASP A 59 13.48 -2.15 0.25
N ARG A 60 13.09 -1.20 1.11
CA ARG A 60 13.00 -1.46 2.56
C ARG A 60 11.94 -2.51 2.85
N ASN A 61 10.77 -2.44 2.22
CA ASN A 61 9.70 -3.41 2.43
C ASN A 61 10.16 -4.84 2.07
N VAL A 62 10.97 -4.99 1.01
CA VAL A 62 11.61 -6.26 0.64
C VAL A 62 12.60 -6.72 1.72
N LEU A 63 13.42 -5.82 2.26
CA LEU A 63 14.31 -6.17 3.39
C LEU A 63 13.52 -6.61 4.64
N GLU A 64 12.40 -5.95 4.93
CA GLU A 64 11.51 -6.34 6.03
C GLU A 64 10.89 -7.72 5.77
N LEU A 65 10.45 -7.99 4.54
CA LEU A 65 9.95 -9.30 4.13
C LEU A 65 10.99 -10.42 4.31
N LEU A 66 12.21 -10.22 3.81
CA LEU A 66 13.31 -11.17 3.96
C LEU A 66 13.67 -11.40 5.44
N THR A 67 13.45 -10.40 6.29
CA THR A 67 13.64 -10.51 7.74
C THR A 67 12.51 -11.29 8.40
N LEU A 68 11.25 -11.09 7.97
CA LEU A 68 10.05 -11.66 8.60
C LEU A 68 9.70 -13.06 8.10
N LEU A 69 10.13 -13.44 6.90
CA LEU A 69 9.76 -14.68 6.23
C LEU A 69 11.02 -15.51 5.90
N PRO A 70 11.70 -16.07 6.92
CA PRO A 70 12.92 -16.85 6.69
C PRO A 70 12.68 -18.11 5.82
N ASP A 71 11.51 -18.73 5.94
CA ASP A 71 11.10 -19.88 5.14
C ASP A 71 9.95 -19.51 4.18
N VAL A 72 10.16 -18.45 3.38
CA VAL A 72 9.17 -17.98 2.39
C VAL A 72 8.97 -19.02 1.27
N ASP A 73 7.72 -19.22 0.82
CA ASP A 73 7.47 -20.16 -0.28
C ASP A 73 7.88 -19.59 -1.64
N GLU A 74 8.02 -20.47 -2.63
CA GLU A 74 8.51 -20.08 -3.96
C GLU A 74 7.57 -19.07 -4.66
N THR A 75 6.27 -19.10 -4.36
CA THR A 75 5.30 -18.21 -5.00
C THR A 75 5.37 -16.81 -4.40
N ASP A 76 5.48 -16.72 -3.07
CA ASP A 76 5.81 -15.47 -2.37
C ASP A 76 7.13 -14.88 -2.90
N ARG A 77 8.19 -15.68 -3.00
CA ARG A 77 9.50 -15.21 -3.51
C ARG A 77 9.36 -14.68 -4.94
N LEU A 78 8.70 -15.43 -5.81
CA LEU A 78 8.44 -15.03 -7.21
C LEU A 78 7.67 -13.71 -7.25
N PHE A 79 6.61 -13.58 -6.46
CA PHE A 79 5.82 -12.34 -6.42
C PHE A 79 6.66 -11.16 -5.97
N PHE A 80 7.30 -11.25 -4.80
CA PHE A 80 7.98 -10.09 -4.20
C PHE A 80 9.24 -9.69 -4.97
N ALA A 81 10.09 -10.64 -5.35
CA ALA A 81 11.39 -10.35 -5.95
C ALA A 81 11.32 -10.18 -7.48
N ASP A 82 10.49 -10.97 -8.16
CA ASP A 82 10.55 -11.08 -9.62
C ASP A 82 9.42 -10.30 -10.32
N VAL A 83 8.36 -9.90 -9.59
CA VAL A 83 7.20 -9.18 -10.16
C VAL A 83 6.97 -7.83 -9.47
N TRP A 84 6.64 -7.84 -8.18
CA TRP A 84 6.22 -6.66 -7.42
C TRP A 84 7.35 -5.65 -7.27
N GLN A 85 8.48 -6.01 -6.66
CA GLN A 85 9.58 -5.06 -6.44
C GLN A 85 10.04 -4.35 -7.72
N PRO A 86 10.32 -5.04 -8.84
CA PRO A 86 10.70 -4.35 -10.07
C PRO A 86 9.64 -3.37 -10.60
N GLN A 87 8.36 -3.69 -10.43
CA GLN A 87 7.24 -2.81 -10.81
C GLN A 87 7.20 -1.56 -9.93
N GLU A 88 7.17 -1.74 -8.60
CA GLU A 88 7.11 -0.63 -7.63
C GLU A 88 8.29 0.33 -7.74
N ILE A 89 9.51 -0.20 -7.97
CA ILE A 89 10.69 0.64 -8.21
C ILE A 89 10.46 1.55 -9.42
N GLN A 90 9.92 1.02 -10.52
CA GLN A 90 9.63 1.85 -11.69
C GLN A 90 8.53 2.88 -11.40
N HIS A 91 7.50 2.54 -10.63
CA HIS A 91 6.46 3.50 -10.24
C HIS A 91 7.06 4.68 -9.47
N GLY A 92 7.88 4.36 -8.47
CA GLY A 92 8.58 5.35 -7.66
C GLY A 92 9.52 6.23 -8.47
N LEU A 93 10.33 5.64 -9.35
CA LEU A 93 11.25 6.37 -10.23
C LEU A 93 10.50 7.28 -11.20
N ILE A 94 9.41 6.81 -11.81
CA ILE A 94 8.61 7.61 -12.75
C ILE A 94 7.98 8.80 -12.02
N LEU A 95 7.38 8.57 -10.85
CA LEU A 95 6.75 9.62 -10.06
C LEU A 95 7.77 10.63 -9.51
N ASP A 96 8.94 10.16 -9.07
CA ASP A 96 10.02 11.04 -8.62
C ASP A 96 10.55 11.90 -9.77
N ARG A 97 10.68 11.31 -10.97
CA ARG A 97 11.11 12.08 -12.13
C ARG A 97 10.05 13.12 -12.51
N LEU A 98 8.76 12.75 -12.50
CA LEU A 98 7.65 13.70 -12.70
C LEU A 98 7.69 14.83 -11.66
N GLN A 99 7.91 14.53 -10.38
CA GLN A 99 8.09 15.51 -9.32
C GLN A 99 9.22 16.51 -9.65
N GLN A 100 10.36 16.02 -10.14
CA GLN A 100 11.48 16.89 -10.54
C GLN A 100 11.12 17.77 -11.75
N ASP A 101 10.36 17.26 -12.73
CA ASP A 101 9.88 18.04 -13.87
C ASP A 101 8.93 19.18 -13.42
N LEU A 102 8.26 19.03 -12.27
CA LEU A 102 7.46 20.09 -11.62
C LEU A 102 8.31 21.09 -10.80
N GLY A 103 9.64 20.97 -10.84
CA GLY A 103 10.56 21.84 -10.10
C GLY A 103 10.50 21.63 -8.58
N MET A 104 10.22 20.40 -8.14
CA MET A 104 10.26 19.97 -6.75
C MET A 104 11.53 19.15 -6.47
N GLU A 105 11.92 19.09 -5.20
CA GLU A 105 13.07 18.27 -4.78
C GLU A 105 12.79 16.78 -4.99
N PRO A 106 13.83 15.96 -5.29
CA PRO A 106 13.70 14.51 -5.34
C PRO A 106 13.20 13.92 -4.02
N ALA A 107 12.57 12.75 -4.10
CA ALA A 107 12.11 12.01 -2.93
C ALA A 107 13.29 11.48 -2.10
N GLU A 108 13.12 11.47 -0.77
CA GLU A 108 14.08 10.91 0.18
C GLU A 108 13.51 9.64 0.85
N PRO A 109 13.45 8.50 0.14
CA PRO A 109 12.92 7.25 0.68
C PRO A 109 13.89 6.65 1.70
N ASN A 110 13.35 6.00 2.73
CA ASN A 110 14.14 5.08 3.56
C ASN A 110 14.12 3.68 2.94
N THR A 111 15.22 3.32 2.28
CA THR A 111 15.38 2.05 1.55
C THR A 111 16.10 0.96 2.34
N THR A 112 16.71 1.28 3.49
CA THR A 112 17.65 0.34 4.16
C THR A 112 17.35 0.06 5.63
N VAL A 113 16.63 0.95 6.31
CA VAL A 113 16.46 0.84 7.77
C VAL A 113 15.27 -0.04 8.12
N VAL A 114 15.56 -1.30 8.46
CA VAL A 114 14.62 -2.23 9.10
C VAL A 114 14.53 -1.94 10.60
N SER A 115 13.33 -1.69 11.11
CA SER A 115 13.13 -1.31 12.52
C SER A 115 13.53 -2.43 13.50
N PRO A 116 13.97 -2.10 14.73
CA PRO A 116 14.31 -3.11 15.75
C PRO A 116 13.15 -4.07 16.07
N LYS A 117 11.91 -3.59 16.02
CA LYS A 117 10.71 -4.41 16.23
C LYS A 117 10.57 -5.49 15.16
N ILE A 118 10.79 -5.14 13.89
CA ILE A 118 10.77 -6.08 12.77
C ILE A 118 11.92 -7.08 12.88
N ARG A 119 13.13 -6.65 13.28
CA ARG A 119 14.26 -7.57 13.50
C ARG A 119 13.98 -8.60 14.59
N VAL A 120 13.40 -8.17 15.72
CA VAL A 120 13.00 -9.08 16.80
C VAL A 120 11.92 -10.04 16.33
N LEU A 121 10.90 -9.55 15.61
CA LEU A 121 9.86 -10.41 15.06
C LEU A 121 10.44 -11.42 14.05
N GLY A 122 11.39 -11.00 13.21
CA GLY A 122 12.10 -11.89 12.28
C GLY A 122 12.90 -12.98 12.97
N ALA A 123 13.62 -12.65 14.05
CA ALA A 123 14.30 -13.66 14.86
C ALA A 123 13.33 -14.69 15.45
N LEU A 124 12.15 -14.24 15.89
CA LEU A 124 11.09 -15.14 16.39
C LEU A 124 10.39 -15.91 15.27
N ALA A 125 10.37 -15.38 14.04
CA ALA A 125 9.72 -15.99 12.88
C ALA A 125 10.43 -17.25 12.37
N HIS A 126 11.62 -17.59 12.87
CA HIS A 126 12.17 -18.93 12.70
C HIS A 126 11.32 -20.02 13.37
N LEU A 127 10.42 -19.65 14.29
CA LEU A 127 9.38 -20.53 14.79
C LEU A 127 8.18 -20.46 13.84
N ARG A 128 7.92 -21.55 13.12
CA ARG A 128 6.82 -21.64 12.14
C ARG A 128 5.48 -21.04 12.60
N PRO A 129 4.98 -21.28 13.84
CA PRO A 129 3.73 -20.68 14.27
C PRO A 129 3.75 -19.14 14.33
N VAL A 130 4.93 -18.55 14.63
CA VAL A 130 5.15 -17.11 14.63
C VAL A 130 5.24 -16.58 13.20
N GLN A 131 5.96 -17.29 12.33
CA GLN A 131 6.06 -16.95 10.91
C GLN A 131 4.68 -16.87 10.25
N GLU A 132 3.81 -17.84 10.53
CA GLU A 132 2.47 -17.88 9.94
C GLU A 132 1.63 -16.66 10.36
N VAL A 133 1.76 -16.22 11.62
CA VAL A 133 1.12 -14.98 12.10
C VAL A 133 1.73 -13.75 11.42
N ALA A 134 3.05 -13.66 11.34
CA ALA A 134 3.75 -12.55 10.68
C ALA A 134 3.37 -12.44 9.20
N ARG A 135 3.31 -13.58 8.49
CA ARG A 135 2.94 -13.66 7.08
C ARG A 135 1.50 -13.21 6.85
N LEU A 136 0.56 -13.66 7.69
CA LEU A 136 -0.83 -13.20 7.57
C LEU A 136 -0.95 -11.70 7.86
N LEU A 137 -0.26 -11.17 8.88
CA LEU A 137 -0.24 -9.73 9.13
C LEU A 137 0.31 -8.96 7.93
N TYR A 138 1.36 -9.46 7.30
CA TYR A 138 1.96 -8.85 6.12
C TYR A 138 0.98 -8.83 4.95
N TYR A 139 0.32 -9.95 4.64
CA TYR A 139 -0.67 -9.99 3.56
C TYR A 139 -1.84 -9.03 3.78
N LEU A 140 -2.28 -8.86 5.02
CA LEU A 140 -3.36 -7.91 5.35
C LEU A 140 -2.90 -6.46 5.23
N THR A 141 -1.64 -6.17 5.60
CA THR A 141 -1.02 -4.85 5.34
C THR A 141 -0.93 -4.58 3.85
N GLY A 142 -0.34 -5.49 3.07
CA GLY A 142 -0.25 -5.38 1.61
C GLY A 142 -1.60 -5.15 0.97
N ALA A 143 -2.60 -5.99 1.27
CA ALA A 143 -3.95 -5.82 0.73
C ALA A 143 -4.59 -4.45 1.03
N ALA A 144 -4.37 -3.90 2.22
CA ALA A 144 -4.85 -2.56 2.55
C ALA A 144 -4.05 -1.46 1.81
N THR A 145 -2.74 -1.65 1.66
CA THR A 145 -1.84 -0.75 0.94
C THR A 145 -2.19 -0.67 -0.54
N GLU A 146 -2.19 -1.80 -1.24
CA GLU A 146 -2.50 -1.85 -2.67
C GLU A 146 -3.91 -1.32 -2.96
N ARG A 147 -4.88 -1.61 -2.08
CA ARG A 147 -6.22 -1.06 -2.24
C ARG A 147 -6.24 0.48 -2.10
N SER A 148 -5.43 1.02 -1.19
CA SER A 148 -5.28 2.47 -1.03
C SER A 148 -4.62 3.09 -2.27
N ALA A 149 -3.58 2.44 -2.81
CA ALA A 149 -2.89 2.87 -4.02
C ALA A 149 -3.82 2.89 -5.24
N VAL A 150 -4.59 1.81 -5.48
CA VAL A 150 -5.64 1.78 -6.53
C VAL A 150 -6.56 3.00 -6.44
N LEU A 151 -7.06 3.32 -5.25
CA LEU A 151 -7.99 4.43 -5.05
C LEU A 151 -7.31 5.79 -5.22
N ALA A 152 -6.08 5.93 -4.74
CA ALA A 152 -5.29 7.15 -4.88
C ALA A 152 -4.98 7.45 -6.36
N TYR A 153 -4.48 6.46 -7.11
CA TYR A 153 -4.17 6.62 -8.53
C TYR A 153 -5.40 6.88 -9.40
N ASN A 154 -6.56 6.32 -9.05
CA ASN A 154 -7.82 6.68 -9.70
C ASN A 154 -8.10 8.18 -9.57
N ARG A 155 -8.05 8.71 -8.34
CA ARG A 155 -8.33 10.13 -8.08
C ARG A 155 -7.27 11.06 -8.66
N LEU A 156 -6.00 10.67 -8.61
CA LEU A 156 -4.91 11.42 -9.21
C LEU A 156 -5.07 11.49 -10.74
N SER A 157 -5.36 10.36 -11.40
CA SER A 157 -5.60 10.31 -12.85
C SER A 157 -6.73 11.22 -13.26
N GLU A 158 -7.88 11.11 -12.59
CA GLU A 158 -9.04 11.97 -12.85
C GLU A 158 -8.73 13.46 -12.60
N GLY A 159 -7.92 13.75 -11.57
CA GLY A 159 -7.47 15.09 -11.24
C GLY A 159 -6.61 15.71 -12.33
N LEU A 160 -5.62 14.96 -12.81
CA LEU A 160 -4.74 15.38 -13.91
C LEU A 160 -5.51 15.57 -15.21
N GLU A 161 -6.44 14.67 -15.54
CA GLU A 161 -7.32 14.83 -16.72
C GLU A 161 -8.16 16.10 -16.64
N ARG A 162 -8.69 16.45 -15.46
CA ARG A 162 -9.43 17.71 -15.25
C ARG A 162 -8.57 18.96 -15.43
N LEU A 163 -7.26 18.87 -15.15
CA LEU A 163 -6.30 19.95 -15.42
C LEU A 163 -5.82 19.98 -16.88
N GLY A 164 -6.26 19.04 -17.72
CA GLY A 164 -5.82 18.94 -19.12
C GLY A 164 -4.52 18.16 -19.31
N GLU A 165 -3.95 17.59 -18.25
CA GLU A 165 -2.66 16.88 -18.24
C GLU A 165 -2.78 15.44 -18.75
N THR A 166 -3.16 15.33 -20.02
CA THR A 166 -3.55 14.06 -20.64
C THR A 166 -2.38 13.10 -20.83
N ALA A 167 -1.18 13.62 -21.15
CA ALA A 167 0.03 12.81 -21.29
C ALA A 167 0.35 12.12 -19.96
N THR A 168 0.61 12.92 -18.92
CA THR A 168 0.89 12.41 -17.56
C THR A 168 -0.20 11.46 -17.05
N ALA A 169 -1.49 11.78 -17.21
CA ALA A 169 -2.56 10.88 -16.80
C ALA A 169 -2.51 9.52 -17.51
N ARG A 170 -2.30 9.51 -18.84
CA ARG A 170 -2.38 8.29 -19.66
C ARG A 170 -1.10 7.46 -19.70
N THR A 171 0.06 8.08 -19.62
CA THR A 171 1.35 7.40 -19.79
C THR A 171 2.12 7.27 -18.49
N VAL A 172 1.87 8.12 -17.48
CA VAL A 172 2.47 7.95 -16.14
C VAL A 172 1.50 7.23 -15.22
N VAL A 173 0.32 7.80 -14.96
CA VAL A 173 -0.57 7.28 -13.90
C VAL A 173 -1.33 6.03 -14.33
N ALA A 174 -1.90 6.01 -15.54
CA ALA A 174 -2.73 4.90 -15.99
C ALA A 174 -1.99 3.55 -16.07
N PRO A 175 -0.72 3.45 -16.52
CA PRO A 175 0.01 2.19 -16.52
C PRO A 175 0.31 1.68 -15.11
N ILE A 176 0.68 2.57 -14.17
CA ILE A 176 0.87 2.23 -12.75
C ILE A 176 -0.44 1.65 -12.19
N LYS A 177 -1.54 2.39 -12.37
CA LYS A 177 -2.90 1.98 -11.98
C LYS A 177 -3.35 0.62 -12.54
N GLN A 178 -2.79 0.16 -13.66
CA GLN A 178 -3.11 -1.16 -14.22
C GLN A 178 -2.43 -2.32 -13.45
N GLN A 179 -1.33 -2.04 -12.75
CA GLN A 179 -0.56 -3.05 -12.00
C GLN A 179 -1.13 -3.27 -10.59
N GLU A 180 -1.50 -2.19 -9.90
CA GLU A 180 -2.03 -2.19 -8.53
C GLU A 180 -3.14 -3.23 -8.25
N PRO A 181 -4.15 -3.44 -9.12
CA PRO A 181 -5.20 -4.43 -8.86
C PRO A 181 -4.66 -5.86 -8.85
N GLY A 182 -3.58 -6.12 -9.59
CA GLY A 182 -2.86 -7.38 -9.62
C GLY A 182 -2.14 -7.66 -8.30
N HIS A 183 -1.46 -6.66 -7.74
CA HIS A 183 -0.83 -6.76 -6.41
C HIS A 183 -1.86 -6.95 -5.32
N PHE A 184 -2.93 -6.14 -5.33
CA PHE A 184 -4.04 -6.30 -4.40
C PHE A 184 -4.64 -7.71 -4.46
N ALA A 185 -4.83 -8.23 -5.68
CA ALA A 185 -5.36 -9.57 -5.88
C ALA A 185 -4.43 -10.64 -5.30
N TYR A 186 -3.11 -10.50 -5.46
CA TYR A 186 -2.13 -11.40 -4.86
C TYR A 186 -2.31 -11.50 -3.36
N TYR A 187 -2.23 -10.38 -2.64
CA TYR A 187 -2.32 -10.36 -1.18
C TYR A 187 -3.64 -10.94 -0.67
N ARG A 188 -4.76 -10.59 -1.34
CA ARG A 188 -6.07 -11.15 -1.01
C ARG A 188 -6.11 -12.67 -1.21
N LEU A 189 -5.61 -13.17 -2.34
CA LEU A 189 -5.62 -14.59 -2.66
C LEU A 189 -4.72 -15.36 -1.69
N ALA A 190 -3.51 -14.86 -1.43
CA ALA A 190 -2.56 -15.48 -0.50
C ALA A 190 -3.11 -15.56 0.93
N ALA A 191 -3.66 -14.46 1.47
CA ALA A 191 -4.29 -14.46 2.80
C ALA A 191 -5.50 -15.41 2.88
N THR A 192 -6.32 -15.45 1.83
CA THR A 192 -7.49 -16.33 1.77
C THR A 192 -7.09 -17.80 1.69
N GLN A 193 -6.12 -18.13 0.82
CA GLN A 193 -5.59 -19.48 0.66
C GLN A 193 -5.00 -19.98 1.98
N MET A 194 -4.23 -19.14 2.68
CA MET A 194 -3.61 -19.48 3.96
C MET A 194 -4.65 -19.87 5.02
N LEU A 195 -5.78 -19.17 5.08
CA LEU A 195 -6.89 -19.52 5.98
C LEU A 195 -7.66 -20.75 5.52
N GLN A 196 -7.95 -20.88 4.22
CA GLN A 196 -8.67 -22.03 3.67
C GLN A 196 -7.89 -23.35 3.83
N ALA A 197 -6.57 -23.29 3.71
CA ALA A 197 -5.67 -24.43 3.90
C ALA A 197 -5.46 -24.79 5.39
N GLY A 198 -6.04 -24.04 6.32
CA GLY A 198 -5.93 -24.32 7.76
C GLY A 198 -4.51 -24.14 8.29
N LEU A 199 -3.71 -23.26 7.69
CA LEU A 199 -2.31 -23.06 8.09
C LEU A 199 -2.18 -22.33 9.44
N LEU A 200 -3.23 -21.69 9.94
CA LEU A 200 -3.22 -21.08 11.28
C LEU A 200 -4.14 -21.86 12.22
N ALA A 201 -3.63 -22.20 13.40
CA ALA A 201 -4.45 -22.63 14.51
C ALA A 201 -5.39 -21.50 15.00
N PRO A 202 -6.51 -21.81 15.67
CA PRO A 202 -7.46 -20.80 16.15
C PRO A 202 -6.82 -19.71 17.04
N TRP A 203 -5.83 -20.07 17.85
CA TRP A 203 -5.12 -19.12 18.71
C TRP A 203 -4.21 -18.17 17.91
N GLN A 204 -3.60 -18.64 16.80
CA GLN A 204 -2.79 -17.81 15.90
C GLN A 204 -3.68 -16.78 15.20
N LEU A 205 -4.89 -17.17 14.78
CA LEU A 205 -5.86 -16.22 14.21
C LEU A 205 -6.29 -15.17 15.24
N ARG A 206 -6.54 -15.58 16.48
CA ARG A 206 -6.88 -14.65 17.57
C ARG A 206 -5.73 -13.70 17.88
N LEU A 207 -4.50 -14.20 17.90
CA LEU A 207 -3.30 -13.39 18.08
C LEU A 207 -3.15 -12.38 16.92
N THR A 208 -3.37 -12.82 15.67
CA THR A 208 -3.35 -11.96 14.48
C THR A 208 -4.35 -10.81 14.62
N GLN A 209 -5.58 -11.07 15.06
CA GLN A 209 -6.58 -10.01 15.31
C GLN A 209 -6.10 -8.96 16.32
N VAL A 210 -5.50 -9.41 17.43
CA VAL A 210 -5.00 -8.53 18.50
C VAL A 210 -3.83 -7.69 17.99
N LEU A 211 -2.87 -8.34 17.33
CA LEU A 211 -1.70 -7.66 16.77
C LEU A 211 -2.13 -6.67 15.70
N ARG A 212 -2.98 -7.08 14.74
CA ARG A 212 -3.48 -6.21 13.67
C ARG A 212 -4.13 -4.96 14.20
N ARG A 213 -4.99 -5.06 15.22
CA ARG A 213 -5.61 -3.89 15.86
C ARG A 213 -4.59 -2.93 16.46
N ARG A 214 -3.46 -3.44 16.96
CA ARG A 214 -2.46 -2.68 17.72
C ARG A 214 -1.30 -2.17 16.87
N SER A 215 -1.11 -2.77 15.69
CA SER A 215 -0.01 -2.47 14.77
C SER A 215 -0.51 -1.97 13.40
N PHE A 216 -1.80 -1.71 13.24
CA PHE A 216 -2.32 -1.10 12.01
C PHE A 216 -1.65 0.26 11.80
N ALA A 217 -1.14 0.47 10.60
CA ALA A 217 -0.58 1.74 10.15
C ALA A 217 -1.13 2.05 8.76
N LEU A 218 -1.26 3.34 8.46
CA LEU A 218 -1.62 3.81 7.13
C LEU A 218 -0.42 3.68 6.19
N VAL A 219 -0.69 3.54 4.90
CA VAL A 219 0.32 3.43 3.85
C VAL A 219 1.35 4.54 4.00
N GLY A 220 2.63 4.18 4.02
CA GLY A 220 3.71 5.15 4.04
C GLY A 220 3.94 5.88 5.37
N VAL A 221 3.19 5.55 6.43
CA VAL A 221 3.32 6.17 7.76
C VAL A 221 4.23 5.29 8.64
N ASN A 222 5.50 5.68 8.70
CA ASN A 222 6.57 4.97 9.40
C ASN A 222 7.20 5.77 10.55
N ARG A 223 6.98 7.09 10.60
CA ARG A 223 7.55 8.01 11.60
C ARG A 223 6.54 9.07 12.03
N PRO A 224 6.72 9.68 13.23
CA PRO A 224 5.94 10.82 13.65
C PRO A 224 5.91 11.93 12.57
N GLY A 225 4.75 12.56 12.39
CA GLY A 225 4.52 13.60 11.40
C GLY A 225 4.05 13.10 10.03
N GLN A 226 4.34 11.86 9.64
CA GLN A 226 3.89 11.31 8.36
C GLN A 226 2.37 11.05 8.30
N GLU A 227 1.70 10.96 9.45
CA GLU A 227 0.25 10.86 9.57
C GLU A 227 -0.44 12.08 8.95
N ALA A 228 0.08 13.28 9.22
CA ALA A 228 -0.44 14.51 8.64
C ALA A 228 -0.08 14.67 7.15
N ASP A 229 1.00 14.06 6.68
CA ASP A 229 1.30 13.97 5.24
C ASP A 229 0.29 13.06 4.53
N TYR A 230 -0.01 11.89 5.12
CA TYR A 230 -1.06 11.02 4.61
C TYR A 230 -2.45 11.69 4.66
N GLY A 231 -2.76 12.40 5.75
CA GLY A 231 -3.99 13.17 5.89
C GLY A 231 -4.15 14.23 4.80
N ARG A 232 -3.04 14.86 4.36
CA ARG A 232 -3.01 15.75 3.20
C ARG A 232 -3.39 15.01 1.92
N VAL A 233 -2.80 13.83 1.67
CA VAL A 233 -3.14 13.01 0.50
C VAL A 233 -4.64 12.68 0.46
N VAL A 234 -5.19 12.25 1.59
CA VAL A 234 -6.63 11.92 1.72
C VAL A 234 -7.51 13.12 1.37
N GLN A 235 -7.16 14.32 1.86
CA GLN A 235 -7.92 15.53 1.56
C GLN A 235 -7.74 15.98 0.11
N THR A 236 -6.51 16.06 -0.39
CA THR A 236 -6.19 16.52 -1.75
C THR A 236 -6.86 15.66 -2.82
N LEU A 237 -6.96 14.34 -2.60
CA LEU A 237 -7.60 13.42 -3.54
C LEU A 237 -9.13 13.32 -3.36
N GLY A 238 -9.71 14.04 -2.40
CA GLY A 238 -11.14 13.96 -2.08
C GLY A 238 -11.56 12.59 -1.56
N LEU A 239 -10.63 11.85 -0.93
CA LEU A 239 -10.92 10.58 -0.26
C LEU A 239 -11.52 10.80 1.14
N GLY A 240 -11.38 12.01 1.67
CA GLY A 240 -11.95 12.43 2.95
C GLY A 240 -13.44 12.75 2.94
N ASP A 241 -14.05 12.91 1.75
CA ASP A 241 -15.46 13.28 1.60
C ASP A 241 -16.42 12.19 2.14
N ASP A 242 -16.02 10.92 1.97
CA ASP A 242 -16.66 9.75 2.57
C ASP A 242 -15.59 8.82 3.13
N LEU A 243 -15.04 9.22 4.28
CA LEU A 243 -13.97 8.50 4.95
C LEU A 243 -14.39 7.09 5.40
N GLU A 244 -15.67 6.88 5.69
CA GLU A 244 -16.19 5.56 6.09
C GLU A 244 -16.22 4.61 4.90
N SER A 245 -16.61 5.08 3.72
CA SER A 245 -16.49 4.28 2.48
C SER A 245 -15.04 3.99 2.12
N PHE A 246 -14.15 4.97 2.24
CA PHE A 246 -12.72 4.73 2.03
C PHE A 246 -12.17 3.66 2.99
N ALA A 247 -12.51 3.78 4.28
CA ALA A 247 -12.13 2.80 5.30
C ALA A 247 -12.71 1.41 5.01
N ARG A 248 -13.97 1.33 4.57
CA ARG A 248 -14.64 0.08 4.18
C ARG A 248 -13.91 -0.62 3.05
N ASP A 249 -13.45 0.13 2.05
CA ASP A 249 -12.76 -0.42 0.90
C ASP A 249 -11.39 -0.99 1.26
N ILE A 250 -10.55 -0.23 1.98
CA ILE A 250 -9.19 -0.65 2.32
C ILE A 250 -9.17 -1.77 3.37
N SER A 251 -10.19 -1.84 4.23
CA SER A 251 -10.32 -2.89 5.26
C SER A 251 -11.10 -4.12 4.81
N ARG A 252 -11.58 -4.17 3.57
CA ARG A 252 -12.48 -5.24 3.11
C ARG A 252 -11.90 -6.64 3.33
N VAL A 253 -10.63 -6.84 2.98
CA VAL A 253 -9.97 -8.15 3.08
C VAL A 253 -9.84 -8.58 4.55
N GLU A 254 -9.29 -7.73 5.42
CA GLU A 254 -9.15 -8.06 6.84
C GLU A 254 -10.50 -8.24 7.54
N ARG A 255 -11.52 -7.46 7.16
CA ARG A 255 -12.89 -7.63 7.67
C ARG A 255 -13.45 -9.00 7.30
N GLU A 256 -13.32 -9.40 6.05
CA GLU A 256 -13.82 -10.69 5.56
C GLU A 256 -13.05 -11.88 6.11
N LEU A 257 -11.75 -11.74 6.38
CA LEU A 257 -10.89 -12.85 6.78
C LEU A 257 -10.74 -12.97 8.30
N LEU A 258 -10.49 -11.86 9.00
CA LEU A 258 -10.30 -11.86 10.45
C LEU A 258 -11.60 -11.71 11.22
N TRP A 259 -12.61 -11.05 10.65
CA TRP A 259 -13.78 -10.60 11.40
C TRP A 259 -15.11 -11.14 10.86
N ALA A 260 -15.09 -12.18 10.03
CA ALA A 260 -16.29 -12.79 9.42
C ALA A 260 -17.41 -13.13 10.42
N GLY A 261 -17.08 -13.47 11.67
CA GLY A 261 -18.04 -13.77 12.72
C GLY A 261 -18.68 -12.55 13.41
N HIS A 262 -18.19 -11.34 13.15
CA HIS A 262 -18.69 -10.11 13.78
C HIS A 262 -19.82 -9.52 12.93
N LYS A 263 -21.04 -9.99 13.20
CA LYS A 263 -22.25 -9.54 12.49
C LYS A 263 -22.38 -8.02 12.54
N GLY A 264 -22.61 -7.41 11.38
CA GLY A 264 -22.88 -5.97 11.24
C GLY A 264 -21.65 -5.07 11.30
N MET A 265 -20.43 -5.60 11.50
CA MET A 265 -19.23 -4.77 11.45
C MET A 265 -18.89 -4.46 9.99
N GLU A 266 -19.16 -3.23 9.55
CA GLU A 266 -18.81 -2.80 8.20
C GLU A 266 -17.35 -2.36 8.04
N VAL A 267 -16.77 -1.77 9.09
CA VAL A 267 -15.41 -1.22 9.11
C VAL A 267 -14.78 -1.52 10.47
N PRO A 268 -13.56 -2.08 10.55
CA PRO A 268 -12.84 -2.20 11.80
C PRO A 268 -12.51 -0.82 12.39
N GLY A 269 -12.91 -0.58 13.64
CA GLY A 269 -12.84 0.75 14.26
C GLY A 269 -11.44 1.37 14.31
N TYR A 270 -10.38 0.54 14.37
CA TYR A 270 -8.99 1.03 14.38
C TYR A 270 -8.56 1.61 13.02
N VAL A 271 -9.12 1.13 11.90
CA VAL A 271 -8.83 1.66 10.56
C VAL A 271 -9.44 3.04 10.41
N LEU A 272 -10.72 3.17 10.78
CA LEU A 272 -11.42 4.45 10.70
C LEU A 272 -10.83 5.48 11.67
N ALA A 273 -10.42 5.05 12.88
CA ALA A 273 -9.72 5.91 13.83
C ALA A 273 -8.41 6.43 13.22
N ALA A 274 -7.54 5.56 12.71
CA ALA A 274 -6.28 5.98 12.09
C ALA A 274 -6.48 6.97 10.94
N LEU A 275 -7.49 6.76 10.09
CA LEU A 275 -7.84 7.68 9.01
C LEU A 275 -8.32 9.05 9.54
N ARG A 276 -9.16 9.05 10.57
CA ARG A 276 -9.63 10.30 11.22
C ARG A 276 -8.47 11.04 11.87
N ASP A 277 -7.57 10.32 12.52
CA ASP A 277 -6.39 10.87 13.19
C ASP A 277 -5.45 11.51 12.15
N ALA A 278 -5.20 10.85 11.02
CA ALA A 278 -4.38 11.40 9.94
C ALA A 278 -4.98 12.69 9.35
N VAL A 279 -6.28 12.68 9.04
CA VAL A 279 -7.00 13.87 8.55
C VAL A 279 -7.01 14.99 9.59
N GLY A 280 -7.17 14.65 10.87
CA GLY A 280 -7.11 15.57 12.00
C GLY A 280 -5.74 16.22 12.14
N ALA A 281 -4.68 15.40 12.14
CA ALA A 281 -3.30 15.86 12.21
C ALA A 281 -2.94 16.81 11.06
N HIS A 282 -3.44 16.55 9.85
CA HIS A 282 -3.27 17.47 8.72
C HIS A 282 -3.97 18.81 8.96
N ARG A 283 -5.22 18.81 9.46
CA ARG A 283 -5.96 20.04 9.78
C ARG A 283 -5.30 20.85 10.88
N GLU A 284 -4.80 20.19 11.92
CA GLU A 284 -4.06 20.83 12.99
C GLU A 284 -2.79 21.50 12.46
N ARG A 285 -2.02 20.82 11.61
CA ARG A 285 -0.85 21.41 10.95
C ARG A 285 -1.18 22.67 10.14
N LEU A 286 -2.32 22.70 9.46
CA LEU A 286 -2.77 23.91 8.75
C LEU A 286 -3.12 25.04 9.72
N ALA A 287 -3.80 24.72 10.83
CA ALA A 287 -4.19 25.70 11.84
C ALA A 287 -2.99 26.31 12.59
N THR A 288 -1.91 25.54 12.78
CA THR A 288 -0.68 26.02 13.43
C THR A 288 0.34 26.65 12.46
N GLY A 289 0.00 26.76 11.18
CA GLY A 289 0.93 27.27 10.16
C GLY A 289 2.17 26.39 9.96
N GLY A 290 2.07 25.09 10.26
CA GLY A 290 3.18 24.14 10.18
C GLY A 290 4.09 24.08 11.39
N ALA A 291 3.80 24.83 12.46
CA ALA A 291 4.50 24.67 13.74
C ALA A 291 4.17 23.30 14.35
N ALA A 292 5.20 22.55 14.77
CA ALA A 292 5.03 21.29 15.47
C ALA A 292 4.25 21.52 16.78
N PRO A 293 3.35 20.60 17.17
CA PRO A 293 2.67 20.70 18.47
C PRO A 293 3.72 20.70 19.59
N ALA A 294 3.49 21.55 20.59
CA ALA A 294 4.35 21.72 21.77
C ALA A 294 4.35 20.50 22.69
#